data_AF-A0A7J6SFK6-F1
#
_entry.id   AF-A0A7J6SFK6-F1
#
_cell.length_a   1.000
_cell.length_b   1.000
_cell.length_c   1.000
_cell.angle_alpha   90.00
_cell.angle_beta   90.00
_cell.angle_gamma   90.00
#
_symmetry.space_group_name_H-M   'P 1'
#
loop_
_entity.id
_entity.type
_entity.pdbx_description
1 polymer ?
#
loop_
_entity_poly.entity_id
_entity_poly.type
_entity_poly.pdbx_seq_one_letter_code
_entity_poly.pdbx_strand_id
1 'polypeptide(L)'
;VKLGTITPKGADVFSYAEDEDTMVTDPNLAAHLAHWGIDVMKMSKTDKSMAEMEVELNKEFAFDRITEAGKELDRVRGPGLVGLRNLGNSCYINSFLQLIFSGSVAALSMRYADEDGALRRSMAQQGALDNDSSSERTVLEVAKLTNALNGTRYCPPIPKDEEERKLDPFNGMLAPVSLRKHFGKGHPDFSTSSQQDAAEYLLYFLDKLNRAEQASTLDTFHDGLGFSSDQFGYILEDRLECPKSGTVKYSQRRENLFPLVVSMDDAVTSSADASIDEGDAKRLKTDGGNEKVEGEGKEGPPPMVPFEACLKRTMATSSVEGFRSPALDGELVTALKNFTFLTMPQYLLVQVSRYYVDSSWQLAKLNCSVPMPQELSMERYHNKSPGLQQGEKEMPDSTQPAAATVAAPEADEEILAMLMSMGFDKERSTRACLKVGNSSADAAASWLMEHMDDPPTPTGGGSTEEDAVDADALVMLTSMGFTDRQAKAAMKATSNNVERAADWLFSRTDDLDAAVDAVEAEGQQQGEATTEGSTAKERLLASDGPGEYDLVGFISHVGRNVSHGHYVCHMLKEVSPGGPKKWVIFNDEKVAVSADPPFDLGYIYLYRRRPSTSN
;
A
#
# COMPACT_ATOMS: atom_id res chain seq x y z
N VAL A 1 20.19 -32.10 -4.02
CA VAL A 1 21.24 -31.08 -3.81
C VAL A 1 20.61 -29.84 -3.17
N LYS A 2 21.23 -29.27 -2.13
CA LYS A 2 20.72 -28.07 -1.46
C LYS A 2 21.07 -26.84 -2.28
N LEU A 3 20.04 -26.18 -2.79
CA LEU A 3 20.22 -24.96 -3.56
C LEU A 3 20.85 -23.85 -2.69
N GLY A 4 21.76 -23.07 -3.27
CA GLY A 4 22.60 -22.08 -2.55
C GLY A 4 23.96 -22.60 -2.05
N THR A 5 24.19 -23.92 -2.08
CA THR A 5 25.48 -24.53 -1.67
C THR A 5 26.39 -24.90 -2.84
N ILE A 6 25.94 -24.63 -4.07
CA ILE A 6 26.61 -25.05 -5.31
C ILE A 6 27.82 -24.15 -5.57
N THR A 7 28.98 -24.78 -5.77
CA THR A 7 30.25 -24.11 -6.05
C THR A 7 31.02 -24.89 -7.12
N PRO A 8 32.06 -24.30 -7.73
CA PRO A 8 32.92 -25.00 -8.70
C PRO A 8 33.67 -26.18 -8.06
N LYS A 9 33.71 -26.25 -6.72
CA LYS A 9 34.35 -27.32 -5.94
C LYS A 9 33.37 -28.42 -5.48
N GLY A 10 32.06 -28.23 -5.63
CA GLY A 10 31.02 -29.15 -5.17
C GLY A 10 29.77 -28.47 -4.62
N ALA A 11 28.79 -29.27 -4.18
CA ALA A 11 27.58 -28.81 -3.51
C ALA A 11 27.17 -29.80 -2.40
N ASP A 12 26.29 -29.36 -1.50
CA ASP A 12 25.70 -30.22 -0.48
C ASP A 12 24.63 -31.12 -1.11
N VAL A 13 24.91 -32.42 -1.21
CA VAL A 13 23.98 -33.42 -1.75
C VAL A 13 23.53 -34.34 -0.62
N PHE A 14 22.22 -34.55 -0.50
CA PHE A 14 21.63 -35.44 0.50
C PHE A 14 21.00 -36.63 -0.23
N SER A 15 21.28 -37.84 0.21
CA SER A 15 20.63 -39.06 -0.29
C SER A 15 19.47 -39.41 0.62
N TYR A 16 18.28 -39.64 0.05
CA TYR A 16 17.10 -40.09 0.79
C TYR A 16 16.93 -41.62 0.74
N ALA A 17 17.92 -42.34 0.22
CA ALA A 17 17.86 -43.80 0.16
C ALA A 17 18.02 -44.40 1.56
N GLU A 18 17.27 -45.47 1.86
CA GLU A 18 17.21 -46.08 3.21
C GLU A 18 18.57 -46.58 3.73
N ASP A 19 19.53 -46.82 2.84
CA ASP A 19 20.89 -47.26 3.13
C ASP A 19 21.89 -46.11 3.36
N GLU A 20 21.59 -44.89 2.89
CA GLU A 20 22.55 -43.78 2.82
C GLU A 20 21.97 -42.44 3.31
N ASP A 21 20.92 -42.42 4.15
CA ASP A 21 20.18 -41.24 4.68
C ASP A 21 21.07 -40.17 5.36
N THR A 22 21.92 -39.53 4.57
CA THR A 22 23.00 -38.65 4.98
C THR A 22 23.52 -37.84 3.79
N MET A 23 24.49 -36.96 4.08
CA MET A 23 25.16 -36.14 3.08
C MET A 23 26.12 -37.01 2.27
N VAL A 24 25.93 -37.04 0.97
CA VAL A 24 26.71 -37.83 0.02
C VAL A 24 27.45 -36.93 -0.96
N THR A 25 28.52 -37.47 -1.56
CA THR A 25 29.23 -36.80 -2.66
C THR A 25 28.78 -37.39 -3.99
N ASP A 26 28.26 -36.55 -4.89
CA ASP A 26 27.89 -36.96 -6.24
C ASP A 26 29.05 -36.69 -7.23
N PRO A 27 29.73 -37.73 -7.78
CA PRO A 27 30.82 -37.56 -8.73
C PRO A 27 30.39 -36.93 -10.06
N ASN A 28 29.10 -37.06 -10.43
CA ASN A 28 28.52 -36.58 -11.67
C ASN A 28 27.65 -35.34 -11.47
N LEU A 29 27.79 -34.66 -10.34
CA LEU A 29 26.98 -33.50 -9.96
C LEU A 29 26.93 -32.43 -11.05
N ALA A 30 28.06 -32.17 -11.73
CA ALA A 30 28.11 -31.20 -12.82
C ALA A 30 27.24 -31.59 -14.02
N ALA A 31 27.20 -32.87 -14.38
CA ALA A 31 26.36 -33.36 -15.47
C ALA A 31 24.87 -33.36 -15.07
N HIS A 32 24.57 -33.75 -13.83
CA HIS A 32 23.20 -33.72 -13.30
C HIS A 32 22.65 -32.29 -13.19
N LEU A 33 23.46 -31.32 -12.75
CA LEU A 33 23.08 -29.92 -12.70
C LEU A 33 22.96 -29.30 -14.11
N ALA A 34 23.82 -29.69 -15.05
CA ALA A 34 23.74 -29.25 -16.44
C ALA A 34 22.46 -29.72 -17.16
N HIS A 35 21.88 -30.86 -16.78
CA HIS A 35 20.58 -31.31 -17.29
C HIS A 35 19.47 -30.28 -17.06
N TRP A 36 19.53 -29.57 -15.92
CA TRP A 36 18.59 -28.52 -15.54
C TRP A 36 19.05 -27.11 -15.94
N GLY A 37 20.12 -27.00 -16.75
CA GLY A 37 20.67 -25.73 -17.20
C GLY A 37 21.55 -24.99 -16.18
N ILE A 38 21.99 -25.66 -15.11
CA ILE A 38 22.81 -25.06 -14.05
C ILE A 38 24.30 -25.30 -14.30
N ASP A 39 25.05 -24.25 -14.65
CA ASP A 39 26.50 -24.30 -14.88
C ASP A 39 27.29 -24.09 -13.56
N VAL A 40 27.88 -25.18 -13.07
CA VAL A 40 28.62 -25.24 -11.80
C VAL A 40 29.87 -24.35 -11.80
N MET A 41 30.47 -24.06 -12.97
CA MET A 41 31.67 -23.21 -13.07
C MET A 41 31.38 -21.72 -12.91
N LYS A 42 30.12 -21.30 -13.09
CA LYS A 42 29.67 -19.91 -12.92
C LYS A 42 29.14 -19.63 -11.51
N MET A 43 28.90 -20.67 -10.71
CA MET A 43 28.35 -20.54 -9.36
C MET A 43 29.46 -20.23 -8.35
N SER A 44 29.16 -19.48 -7.29
CA SER A 44 30.07 -19.24 -6.16
C SER A 44 29.33 -19.48 -4.84
N LYS A 45 30.05 -19.88 -3.79
CA LYS A 45 29.43 -20.11 -2.47
C LYS A 45 28.95 -18.76 -1.95
N THR A 46 27.65 -18.58 -1.99
CA THR A 46 27.01 -17.39 -1.46
C THR A 46 25.92 -17.89 -0.54
N ASP A 47 25.91 -17.43 0.71
CA ASP A 47 24.77 -17.54 1.63
C ASP A 47 23.60 -16.66 1.10
N LYS A 48 23.26 -16.88 -0.17
CA LYS A 48 22.26 -16.14 -0.92
C LYS A 48 21.02 -17.01 -1.05
N SER A 49 19.87 -16.38 -0.91
CA SER A 49 18.58 -16.99 -1.20
C SER A 49 18.51 -17.41 -2.69
N MET A 50 17.72 -18.44 -3.02
CA MET A 50 17.39 -18.80 -4.41
C MET A 50 16.93 -17.58 -5.22
N ALA A 51 16.19 -16.69 -4.58
CA ALA A 51 15.74 -15.42 -5.14
C ALA A 51 16.90 -14.48 -5.53
N GLU A 52 17.91 -14.36 -4.68
CA GLU A 52 19.08 -13.50 -4.93
C GLU A 52 19.96 -14.07 -6.05
N MET A 53 20.02 -15.40 -6.16
CA MET A 53 20.71 -16.09 -7.25
C MET A 53 19.96 -15.91 -8.58
N GLU A 54 18.63 -15.99 -8.61
CA GLU A 54 17.83 -15.73 -9.81
C GLU A 54 17.93 -14.28 -10.28
N VAL A 55 17.97 -13.31 -9.36
CA VAL A 55 18.17 -11.89 -9.69
C VAL A 55 19.59 -11.65 -10.24
N GLU A 56 20.61 -12.33 -9.71
CA GLU A 56 22.00 -12.21 -10.16
C GLU A 56 22.27 -12.94 -11.49
N LEU A 57 21.53 -14.01 -11.79
CA LEU A 57 21.54 -14.70 -13.08
C LEU A 57 20.72 -13.95 -14.14
N ASN A 58 19.62 -13.30 -13.75
CA ASN A 58 18.81 -12.45 -14.61
C ASN A 58 19.34 -11.00 -14.58
N LYS A 59 20.56 -10.80 -15.08
CA LYS A 59 21.11 -9.46 -15.36
C LYS A 59 20.35 -8.81 -16.51
N GLU A 60 19.14 -8.36 -16.22
CA GLU A 60 18.35 -7.56 -17.14
C GLU A 60 19.02 -6.18 -17.30
N PHE A 61 18.84 -5.56 -18.47
CA PHE A 61 19.29 -4.18 -18.74
C PHE A 61 18.89 -3.20 -17.62
N ALA A 62 17.72 -3.41 -17.00
CA ALA A 62 17.24 -2.62 -15.87
C ALA A 62 18.11 -2.78 -14.60
N PHE A 63 18.69 -3.96 -14.34
CA PHE A 63 19.52 -4.19 -13.15
C PHE A 63 20.79 -3.36 -13.19
N ASP A 64 21.55 -3.43 -14.29
CA ASP A 64 22.80 -2.70 -14.42
C ASP A 64 22.57 -1.19 -14.41
N ARG A 65 21.47 -0.73 -14.99
CA ARG A 65 21.11 0.68 -15.01
C ARG A 65 20.64 1.19 -13.65
N ILE A 66 19.81 0.43 -12.94
CA ILE A 66 19.27 0.86 -11.63
C ILE A 66 20.33 0.80 -10.54
N THR A 67 21.18 -0.22 -10.56
CA THR A 67 22.25 -0.36 -9.58
C THR A 67 23.52 0.38 -9.98
N GLU A 68 23.51 1.02 -11.15
CA GLU A 68 24.67 1.64 -11.81
C GLU A 68 25.90 0.72 -11.82
N ALA A 69 25.66 -0.58 -12.04
CA ALA A 69 26.68 -1.62 -12.00
C ALA A 69 27.78 -1.32 -13.04
N GLY A 70 29.03 -1.37 -12.59
CA GLY A 70 30.21 -1.08 -13.43
C GLY A 70 30.68 0.37 -13.40
N LYS A 71 29.95 1.30 -12.77
CA LYS A 71 30.46 2.65 -12.46
C LYS A 71 31.19 2.64 -11.11
N GLU A 72 32.35 3.27 -11.03
CA GLU A 72 32.97 3.60 -9.74
C GLU A 72 32.24 4.81 -9.15
N LEU A 73 31.26 4.55 -8.27
CA LEU A 73 30.53 5.61 -7.57
C LEU A 73 31.28 6.07 -6.31
N ASP A 74 31.23 7.37 -6.03
CA ASP A 74 31.80 7.96 -4.82
C ASP A 74 30.93 7.60 -3.61
N ARG A 75 31.48 6.82 -2.69
CA ARG A 75 30.79 6.41 -1.47
C ARG A 75 30.72 7.58 -0.49
N VAL A 76 29.57 7.73 0.15
CA VAL A 76 29.28 8.84 1.06
C VAL A 76 28.78 8.31 2.39
N ARG A 77 29.07 9.04 3.48
CA ARG A 77 28.66 8.70 4.85
C ARG A 77 28.39 9.95 5.67
N GLY A 78 27.50 9.83 6.65
CA GLY A 78 27.15 10.91 7.59
C GLY A 78 25.65 10.94 7.91
N PRO A 79 25.20 11.99 8.62
CA PRO A 79 23.79 12.27 8.88
C PRO A 79 22.93 12.19 7.62
N GLY A 80 21.92 11.32 7.61
CA GLY A 80 21.02 11.10 6.47
C GLY A 80 21.65 10.34 5.29
N LEU A 81 22.89 9.86 5.44
CA LEU A 81 23.69 9.14 4.44
C LEU A 81 24.21 7.81 5.03
N VAL A 82 23.33 7.06 5.69
CA VAL A 82 23.68 5.83 6.42
C VAL A 82 23.13 4.62 5.69
N GLY A 83 23.94 3.58 5.48
CA GLY A 83 23.48 2.32 4.88
C GLY A 83 22.67 1.45 5.84
N LEU A 84 21.70 0.69 5.32
CA LEU A 84 20.93 -0.28 6.10
C LEU A 84 21.34 -1.70 5.74
N ARG A 85 21.74 -2.49 6.74
CA ARG A 85 22.08 -3.90 6.57
C ARG A 85 20.86 -4.69 6.10
N ASN A 86 21.05 -5.50 5.06
CA ASN A 86 20.05 -6.47 4.63
C ASN A 86 19.94 -7.59 5.68
N LEU A 87 18.72 -7.85 6.15
CA LEU A 87 18.40 -8.85 7.19
C LEU A 87 17.82 -10.15 6.58
N GLY A 88 18.11 -10.39 5.30
CA GLY A 88 17.51 -11.43 4.47
C GLY A 88 16.22 -10.90 3.84
N ASN A 89 16.25 -10.66 2.52
CA ASN A 89 15.10 -10.16 1.75
C ASN A 89 14.47 -8.85 2.28
N SER A 90 15.21 -8.05 3.05
CA SER A 90 14.68 -6.84 3.69
C SER A 90 14.88 -5.55 2.87
N CYS A 91 15.27 -5.66 1.61
CA CYS A 91 15.58 -4.51 0.75
C CYS A 91 14.36 -3.60 0.52
N TYR A 92 13.13 -4.16 0.52
CA TYR A 92 11.89 -3.38 0.45
C TYR A 92 11.70 -2.49 1.70
N ILE A 93 11.95 -3.03 2.89
CA ILE A 93 11.95 -2.28 4.16
C ILE A 93 13.03 -1.20 4.12
N ASN A 94 14.27 -1.58 3.77
CA ASN A 94 15.40 -0.66 3.75
C ASN A 94 15.14 0.53 2.81
N SER A 95 14.66 0.26 1.60
CA SER A 95 14.37 1.30 0.61
C SER A 95 13.26 2.25 1.07
N PHE A 96 12.20 1.72 1.68
CA PHE A 96 11.13 2.51 2.30
C PHE A 96 11.65 3.39 3.46
N LEU A 97 12.35 2.78 4.41
CA LEU A 97 12.88 3.50 5.58
C LEU A 97 13.82 4.63 5.18
N GLN A 98 14.65 4.39 4.16
CA GLN A 98 15.49 5.42 3.57
C GLN A 98 14.67 6.56 2.98
N LEU A 99 13.68 6.22 2.15
CA LEU A 99 12.85 7.21 1.46
C LEU A 99 12.16 8.17 2.42
N ILE A 100 11.62 7.65 3.53
CA ILE A 100 10.80 8.41 4.47
C ILE A 100 11.61 9.03 5.62
N PHE A 101 12.48 8.25 6.28
CA PHE A 101 13.08 8.63 7.56
C PHE A 101 14.51 9.18 7.50
N SER A 102 15.20 9.08 6.36
CA SER A 102 16.58 9.61 6.24
C SER A 102 16.64 11.12 5.99
N GLY A 103 15.69 11.90 6.49
CA GLY A 103 15.67 13.36 6.37
C GLY A 103 14.96 13.92 5.13
N SER A 104 14.27 13.07 4.37
CA SER A 104 13.50 13.50 3.18
C SER A 104 12.21 14.22 3.58
N VAL A 105 11.58 13.75 4.66
CA VAL A 105 10.36 14.32 5.22
C VAL A 105 10.71 15.08 6.50
N ALA A 106 10.86 16.40 6.37
CA ALA A 106 11.34 17.25 7.46
C ALA A 106 10.44 17.18 8.70
N ALA A 107 9.12 17.13 8.50
CA ALA A 107 8.12 17.00 9.57
C ALA A 107 8.36 15.77 10.45
N LEU A 108 8.55 14.60 9.85
CA LEU A 108 8.83 13.35 10.57
C LEU A 108 10.21 13.39 11.24
N SER A 109 11.19 13.97 10.57
CA SER A 109 12.54 14.10 11.11
C SER A 109 12.56 14.95 12.38
N MET A 110 11.74 16.00 12.44
CA MET A 110 11.57 16.85 13.63
C MET A 110 10.73 16.16 14.72
N ARG A 111 9.60 15.56 14.35
CA ARG A 111 8.68 14.88 15.29
C ARG A 111 9.34 13.76 16.07
N TYR A 112 10.17 12.97 15.39
CA TYR A 112 10.84 11.80 15.95
C TYR A 112 12.28 12.09 16.39
N ALA A 113 12.74 13.33 16.32
CA ALA A 113 14.03 13.72 16.90
C ALA A 113 13.98 13.58 18.43
N ASP A 114 14.96 12.88 19.00
CA ASP A 114 15.02 12.60 20.43
C ASP A 114 16.47 12.69 20.94
N GLU A 115 17.17 13.76 20.56
CA GLU A 115 18.56 13.98 20.98
C GLU A 115 18.66 14.13 22.52
N ASP A 116 17.69 14.80 23.13
CA ASP A 116 17.62 15.01 24.58
C ASP A 116 17.03 13.81 25.33
N GLY A 117 16.56 12.78 24.63
CA GLY A 117 15.94 11.58 25.21
C GLY A 117 14.60 11.82 25.89
N ALA A 118 13.93 12.96 25.62
CA ALA A 118 12.66 13.33 26.22
C ALA A 118 11.53 12.38 25.78
N LEU A 119 11.45 12.08 24.49
CA LEU A 119 10.46 11.16 23.94
C LEU A 119 10.67 9.75 24.51
N ARG A 120 11.93 9.28 24.54
CA ARG A 120 12.26 8.00 25.16
C ARG A 120 11.88 7.93 26.64
N ARG A 121 12.09 9.00 27.41
CA ARG A 121 11.69 9.04 28.83
C ARG A 121 10.17 9.02 29.00
N SER A 122 9.44 9.80 28.21
CA SER A 122 7.97 9.83 28.22
C SER A 122 7.39 8.45 27.91
N MET A 123 7.81 7.86 26.79
CA MET A 123 7.35 6.55 26.34
C MET A 123 7.70 5.44 27.35
N ALA A 124 8.89 5.49 27.96
CA ALA A 124 9.27 4.54 29.01
C ALA A 124 8.38 4.65 30.26
N GLN A 125 7.94 5.86 30.63
CA GLN A 125 7.00 6.07 31.75
C GLN A 125 5.58 5.57 31.42
N GLN A 126 5.21 5.58 30.14
CA GLN A 126 3.94 5.05 29.63
C GLN A 126 3.98 3.53 29.36
N GLY A 127 5.02 2.82 29.77
CA GLY A 127 5.08 1.35 29.67
C GLY A 127 5.63 0.80 28.35
N ALA A 128 6.24 1.62 27.48
CA ALA A 128 6.85 1.18 26.22
C ALA A 128 7.96 0.11 26.39
N LEU A 129 8.49 -0.05 27.60
CA LEU A 129 9.51 -1.06 27.93
C LEU A 129 8.92 -2.33 28.52
N ASP A 130 7.65 -2.31 28.93
CA ASP A 130 6.99 -3.41 29.64
C ASP A 130 6.26 -4.36 28.68
N ASN A 131 5.78 -3.85 27.54
CA ASN A 131 5.14 -4.65 26.50
C ASN A 131 5.71 -4.38 25.10
N ASP A 132 6.25 -5.43 24.47
CA ASP A 132 6.84 -5.42 23.13
C ASP A 132 5.80 -5.27 22.01
N SER A 133 4.49 -5.30 22.29
CA SER A 133 3.43 -4.98 21.32
C SER A 133 2.70 -3.68 21.60
N SER A 134 3.20 -2.86 22.52
CA SER A 134 2.58 -1.59 22.88
C SER A 134 2.68 -0.56 21.74
N SER A 135 1.70 0.34 21.67
CA SER A 135 1.69 1.47 20.73
C SER A 135 2.88 2.41 20.96
N GLU A 136 3.22 2.63 22.22
CA GLU A 136 4.35 3.45 22.66
C GLU A 136 5.69 2.86 22.19
N ARG A 137 5.79 1.52 22.14
CA ARG A 137 6.98 0.86 21.58
C ARG A 137 7.15 1.15 20.09
N THR A 138 6.04 1.25 19.34
CA THR A 138 6.06 1.58 17.90
C THR A 138 6.68 2.96 17.69
N VAL A 139 6.19 3.98 18.41
CA VAL A 139 6.72 5.35 18.39
C VAL A 139 8.21 5.36 18.76
N LEU A 140 8.59 4.62 19.81
CA LEU A 140 9.98 4.55 20.26
C LEU A 140 10.92 3.90 19.22
N GLU A 141 10.50 2.83 18.54
CA GLU A 141 11.30 2.19 17.49
C GLU A 141 11.49 3.12 16.28
N VAL A 142 10.44 3.87 15.90
CA VAL A 142 10.54 4.88 14.83
C VAL A 142 11.45 6.04 15.23
N ALA A 143 11.34 6.53 16.47
CA ALA A 143 12.25 7.55 17.00
C ALA A 143 13.70 7.06 17.00
N LYS A 144 13.94 5.85 17.51
CA LYS A 144 15.28 5.25 17.54
C LYS A 144 15.88 5.15 16.14
N LEU A 145 15.11 4.70 15.15
CA LEU A 145 15.57 4.64 13.76
C LEU A 145 15.87 6.04 13.21
N THR A 146 14.94 6.98 13.38
CA THR A 146 15.06 8.35 12.84
C THR A 146 16.30 9.06 13.38
N ASN A 147 16.56 8.95 14.69
CA ASN A 147 17.78 9.47 15.30
C ASN A 147 19.03 8.73 14.85
N ALA A 148 18.95 7.42 14.60
CA ALA A 148 20.10 6.65 14.14
C ALA A 148 20.49 7.02 12.70
N LEU A 149 19.51 7.25 11.82
CA LEU A 149 19.71 7.63 10.42
C LEU A 149 20.19 9.07 10.28
N ASN A 150 19.63 10.00 11.06
CA ASN A 150 19.92 11.44 10.93
C ASN A 150 20.99 11.94 11.91
N GLY A 151 21.38 11.14 12.91
CA GLY A 151 22.41 11.49 13.88
C GLY A 151 23.82 11.13 13.42
N THR A 152 24.81 11.66 14.13
CA THR A 152 26.25 11.36 13.89
C THR A 152 26.76 10.17 14.68
N ARG A 153 25.97 9.66 15.65
CA ARG A 153 26.39 8.65 16.63
C ARG A 153 26.80 7.32 15.99
N TYR A 154 26.06 6.87 14.99
CA TYR A 154 26.24 5.54 14.37
C TYR A 154 26.97 5.61 13.03
N CYS A 155 26.93 6.76 12.37
CA CYS A 155 27.62 7.00 11.10
C CYS A 155 28.20 8.42 11.10
N PRO A 156 29.42 8.60 11.65
CA PRO A 156 30.07 9.90 11.60
C PRO A 156 30.45 10.26 10.15
N PRO A 157 30.49 11.55 9.80
CA PRO A 157 30.93 11.99 8.49
C PRO A 157 32.40 11.61 8.25
N ILE A 158 32.76 11.47 6.97
CA ILE A 158 34.13 11.13 6.56
C ILE A 158 35.08 12.27 7.01
N PRO A 159 36.15 11.96 7.78
CA PRO A 159 37.17 12.95 8.12
C PRO A 159 37.80 13.58 6.87
N LYS A 160 38.13 14.88 6.92
CA LYS A 160 38.62 15.65 5.75
C LYS A 160 39.87 15.07 5.07
N ASP A 161 40.66 14.29 5.80
CA ASP A 161 41.94 13.73 5.34
C ASP A 161 41.88 12.23 4.99
N GLU A 162 40.69 11.61 5.07
CA GLU A 162 40.51 10.18 4.82
C GLU A 162 39.53 9.89 3.67
N GLU A 163 39.73 8.74 3.03
CA GLU A 163 38.81 8.22 2.03
C GLU A 163 37.88 7.21 2.69
N GLU A 164 36.62 7.19 2.27
CA GLU A 164 35.61 6.24 2.77
C GLU A 164 36.10 4.78 2.69
N ARG A 165 36.83 4.42 1.62
CA ARG A 165 37.36 3.07 1.39
C ARG A 165 38.34 2.61 2.47
N LYS A 166 38.90 3.54 3.25
CA LYS A 166 39.87 3.27 4.33
C LYS A 166 39.19 3.20 5.71
N LEU A 167 37.93 3.61 5.81
CA LEU A 167 37.14 3.54 7.05
C LEU A 167 36.61 2.12 7.27
N ASP A 168 36.45 1.75 8.54
CA ASP A 168 35.86 0.46 8.92
C ASP A 168 34.50 0.28 8.22
N PRO A 169 34.31 -0.78 7.42
CA PRO A 169 33.03 -1.09 6.79
C PRO A 169 31.88 -1.16 7.79
N PHE A 170 32.15 -1.65 9.00
CA PHE A 170 31.13 -1.79 10.05
C PHE A 170 30.75 -0.46 10.71
N ASN A 171 31.58 0.57 10.58
CA ASN A 171 31.37 1.90 11.19
C ASN A 171 30.69 2.88 10.22
N GLY A 172 29.56 2.46 9.66
CA GLY A 172 28.77 3.25 8.70
C GLY A 172 27.46 2.59 8.25
N MET A 173 27.02 1.55 8.97
CA MET A 173 25.83 0.78 8.62
C MET A 173 24.95 0.54 9.85
N LEU A 174 23.64 0.52 9.65
CA LEU A 174 22.64 0.26 10.68
C LEU A 174 21.87 -1.01 10.37
N ALA A 175 21.61 -1.81 11.40
CA ALA A 175 20.79 -3.01 11.28
C ALA A 175 19.46 -2.78 12.03
N PRO A 176 18.33 -2.53 11.33
CA PRO A 176 17.04 -2.21 11.95
C PRO A 176 16.32 -3.47 12.46
N VAL A 177 17.01 -4.32 13.21
CA VAL A 177 16.50 -5.64 13.65
C VAL A 177 15.30 -5.50 14.59
N SER A 178 15.36 -4.59 15.56
CA SER A 178 14.27 -4.38 16.52
C SER A 178 13.02 -3.84 15.84
N LEU A 179 13.18 -2.87 14.94
CA LEU A 179 12.09 -2.30 14.17
C LEU A 179 11.46 -3.34 13.23
N ARG A 180 12.27 -4.11 12.48
CA ARG A 180 11.74 -5.18 11.61
C ARG A 180 10.91 -6.18 12.43
N LYS A 181 11.42 -6.63 13.57
CA LYS A 181 10.72 -7.59 14.44
C LYS A 181 9.41 -7.00 14.98
N HIS A 182 9.44 -5.75 15.42
CA HIS A 182 8.27 -5.05 15.98
C HIS A 182 7.18 -4.83 14.93
N PHE A 183 7.56 -4.33 13.75
CA PHE A 183 6.62 -4.09 12.66
C PHE A 183 6.12 -5.41 12.05
N GLY A 184 6.94 -6.44 11.92
CA GLY A 184 6.49 -7.74 11.39
C GLY A 184 5.64 -8.58 12.35
N LYS A 185 5.67 -8.32 13.66
CA LYS A 185 4.98 -9.15 14.66
C LYS A 185 3.46 -9.21 14.39
N GLY A 186 2.95 -10.43 14.24
CA GLY A 186 1.53 -10.72 14.02
C GLY A 186 1.06 -10.59 12.56
N HIS A 187 1.90 -10.12 11.63
CA HIS A 187 1.55 -10.03 10.23
C HIS A 187 1.92 -11.33 9.48
N PRO A 188 1.02 -11.95 8.70
CA PRO A 188 1.30 -13.20 7.99
C PRO A 188 2.52 -13.07 7.07
N ASP A 189 2.61 -11.98 6.30
CA ASP A 189 3.69 -11.77 5.34
C ASP A 189 4.95 -11.12 5.94
N PHE A 190 4.82 -9.97 6.62
CA PHE A 190 5.97 -9.21 7.13
C PHE A 190 6.66 -9.81 8.36
N SER A 191 6.08 -10.84 9.01
CA SER A 191 6.78 -11.60 10.05
C SER A 191 7.82 -12.56 9.48
N THR A 192 7.69 -12.91 8.20
CA THR A 192 8.55 -13.88 7.54
C THR A 192 9.83 -13.23 7.02
N SER A 193 10.71 -14.04 6.42
CA SER A 193 11.90 -13.57 5.72
C SER A 193 11.76 -13.69 4.20
N SER A 194 10.53 -13.75 3.68
CA SER A 194 10.29 -13.67 2.23
C SER A 194 10.36 -12.22 1.75
N GLN A 195 10.54 -12.04 0.44
CA GLN A 195 10.44 -10.71 -0.17
C GLN A 195 8.98 -10.30 -0.28
N GLN A 196 8.75 -8.99 -0.17
CA GLN A 196 7.43 -8.39 -0.16
C GLN A 196 7.38 -7.10 -0.99
N ASP A 197 6.18 -6.62 -1.27
CA ASP A 197 5.98 -5.37 -1.99
C ASP A 197 6.27 -4.15 -1.11
N ALA A 198 6.99 -3.18 -1.68
CA ALA A 198 7.35 -1.96 -0.96
C ALA A 198 6.15 -1.01 -0.74
N ALA A 199 5.16 -0.99 -1.63
CA ALA A 199 3.98 -0.14 -1.49
C ALA A 199 3.02 -0.70 -0.43
N GLU A 200 2.83 -2.02 -0.41
CA GLU A 200 2.06 -2.70 0.65
C GLU A 200 2.68 -2.47 2.02
N TYR A 201 4.01 -2.65 2.14
CA TYR A 201 4.71 -2.39 3.40
C TYR A 201 4.60 -0.92 3.83
N LEU A 202 4.65 0.03 2.89
CA LEU A 202 4.48 1.45 3.17
C LEU A 202 3.10 1.73 3.78
N LEU A 203 2.03 1.22 3.17
CA LEU A 203 0.67 1.43 3.66
C LEU A 203 0.46 0.78 5.03
N TYR A 204 0.94 -0.47 5.19
CA TYR A 204 0.93 -1.17 6.47
C TYR A 204 1.67 -0.40 7.57
N PHE A 205 2.86 0.13 7.25
CA PHE A 205 3.67 0.88 8.18
C PHE A 205 2.99 2.16 8.62
N LEU A 206 2.43 2.93 7.68
CA LEU A 206 1.71 4.17 7.98
C LEU A 206 0.45 3.92 8.82
N ASP A 207 -0.32 2.87 8.54
CA ASP A 207 -1.49 2.50 9.33
C ASP A 207 -1.09 2.12 10.76
N LYS A 208 -0.11 1.23 10.94
CA LYS A 208 0.40 0.85 12.25
C LYS A 208 0.96 2.04 13.04
N LEU A 209 1.62 2.97 12.36
CA LEU A 209 2.11 4.21 12.96
C LEU A 209 0.95 5.12 13.39
N ASN A 210 -0.07 5.27 12.55
CA ASN A 210 -1.24 6.09 12.84
C ASN A 210 -1.97 5.59 14.11
N ARG A 211 -2.16 4.27 14.22
CA ARG A 211 -2.75 3.64 15.41
C ARG A 211 -1.90 3.87 16.66
N ALA A 212 -0.58 3.80 16.51
CA ALA A 212 0.33 4.04 17.61
C ALA A 212 0.30 5.49 18.09
N GLU A 213 0.31 6.46 17.18
CA GLU A 213 0.21 7.89 17.49
C GLU A 213 -1.15 8.27 18.08
N GLN A 214 -2.23 7.59 17.69
CA GLN A 214 -3.56 7.78 18.27
C GLN A 214 -3.59 7.32 19.74
N ALA A 215 -3.01 6.15 20.02
CA ALA A 215 -2.97 5.58 21.36
C ALA A 215 -2.01 6.32 22.30
N SER A 216 -0.83 6.69 21.78
CA SER A 216 0.14 7.52 22.49
C SER A 216 -0.33 8.98 22.46
N THR A 217 -1.24 9.34 23.36
CA THR A 217 -1.83 10.68 23.55
C THR A 217 -1.08 11.82 22.84
N LEU A 218 -1.77 12.56 21.96
CA LEU A 218 -1.24 13.68 21.15
C LEU A 218 -0.40 14.69 21.94
N ASP A 219 -0.63 14.80 23.25
CA ASP A 219 0.12 15.64 24.19
C ASP A 219 1.61 15.25 24.32
N THR A 220 2.00 14.07 23.80
CA THR A 220 3.40 13.63 23.77
C THR A 220 4.21 14.33 22.68
N PHE A 221 3.56 14.85 21.63
CA PHE A 221 4.20 15.56 20.53
C PHE A 221 3.86 17.05 20.59
N HIS A 222 4.86 17.91 20.84
CA HIS A 222 4.71 19.37 20.89
C HIS A 222 5.05 20.05 19.55
N ASP A 223 4.81 19.36 18.42
CA ASP A 223 5.18 19.82 17.07
C ASP A 223 4.05 20.56 16.34
N GLY A 224 2.82 20.54 16.89
CA GLY A 224 1.63 21.13 16.26
C GLY A 224 1.17 20.38 15.01
N LEU A 225 1.72 19.20 14.73
CA LEU A 225 1.30 18.32 13.64
C LEU A 225 0.23 17.35 14.16
N GLY A 226 -0.74 16.99 13.31
CA GLY A 226 -1.69 15.92 13.57
C GLY A 226 -1.01 14.55 13.58
N PHE A 227 -1.32 13.71 12.60
CA PHE A 227 -0.66 12.41 12.44
C PHE A 227 0.48 12.48 11.42
N SER A 228 1.46 11.59 11.60
CA SER A 228 2.55 11.41 10.62
C SER A 228 2.02 11.00 9.25
N SER A 229 0.93 10.22 9.21
CA SER A 229 0.23 9.80 8.01
C SER A 229 -0.40 10.98 7.25
N ASP A 230 -0.79 12.05 7.93
CA ASP A 230 -1.42 13.25 7.33
C ASP A 230 -0.44 14.02 6.44
N GLN A 231 0.88 13.80 6.56
CA GLN A 231 1.87 14.40 5.66
C GLN A 231 1.76 13.87 4.22
N PHE A 232 1.26 12.64 4.07
CA PHE A 232 1.08 11.96 2.77
C PHE A 232 -0.39 11.86 2.36
N GLY A 233 -1.30 12.05 3.31
CA GLY A 233 -2.73 11.89 3.09
C GLY A 233 -3.34 13.01 2.26
N TYR A 234 -4.24 12.63 1.36
CA TYR A 234 -5.03 13.53 0.54
C TYR A 234 -6.45 13.02 0.37
N ILE A 235 -7.37 13.91 0.02
CA ILE A 235 -8.78 13.58 -0.17
C ILE A 235 -9.08 13.64 -1.66
N LEU A 236 -9.65 12.56 -2.17
CA LEU A 236 -10.25 12.50 -3.49
C LEU A 236 -11.76 12.67 -3.37
N GLU A 237 -12.33 13.40 -4.30
CA GLU A 237 -13.76 13.48 -4.54
C GLU A 237 -14.10 12.63 -5.77
N ASP A 238 -14.76 11.50 -5.54
CA ASP A 238 -15.32 10.64 -6.58
C ASP A 238 -16.68 11.20 -7.00
N ARG A 239 -16.88 11.37 -8.29
CA ARG A 239 -18.17 11.73 -8.92
C ARG A 239 -18.67 10.56 -9.75
N LEU A 240 -19.89 10.13 -9.45
CA LEU A 240 -20.61 9.08 -10.16
C LEU A 240 -21.81 9.70 -10.89
N GLU A 241 -21.87 9.52 -12.20
CA GLU A 241 -22.96 10.03 -13.04
C GLU A 241 -23.71 8.87 -13.69
N CYS A 242 -25.04 8.93 -13.67
CA CYS A 242 -25.89 8.07 -14.48
C CYS A 242 -26.27 8.82 -15.78
N PRO A 243 -25.73 8.43 -16.95
CA PRO A 243 -25.99 9.15 -18.20
C PRO A 243 -27.45 9.13 -18.64
N LYS A 244 -28.22 8.11 -18.23
CA LYS A 244 -29.64 7.98 -18.58
C LYS A 244 -30.53 8.92 -17.77
N SER A 245 -30.30 9.08 -16.47
CA SER A 245 -31.10 9.97 -15.61
C SER A 245 -30.52 11.38 -15.49
N GLY A 246 -29.26 11.58 -15.85
CA GLY A 246 -28.51 12.82 -15.65
C GLY A 246 -28.29 13.17 -14.18
N THR A 247 -28.42 12.18 -13.28
CA THR A 247 -28.22 12.37 -11.84
C THR A 247 -26.80 12.01 -11.42
N VAL A 248 -26.26 12.74 -10.46
CA VAL A 248 -24.88 12.59 -9.98
C VAL A 248 -24.83 12.31 -8.48
N LYS A 249 -23.83 11.53 -8.04
CA LYS A 249 -23.51 11.30 -6.63
C LYS A 249 -22.04 11.61 -6.40
N TYR A 250 -21.77 12.36 -5.34
CA TYR A 250 -20.41 12.67 -4.89
C TYR A 250 -20.08 11.85 -3.65
N SER A 251 -18.87 11.30 -3.59
CA SER A 251 -18.34 10.63 -2.41
C SER A 251 -16.89 11.03 -2.22
N GLN A 252 -16.47 11.21 -0.97
CA GLN A 252 -15.09 11.61 -0.67
C GLN A 252 -14.37 10.45 0.00
N ARG A 253 -13.10 10.25 -0.36
CA ARG A 253 -12.25 9.21 0.22
C ARG A 253 -10.84 9.71 0.47
N ARG A 254 -10.24 9.27 1.57
CA ARG A 254 -8.84 9.54 1.90
C ARG A 254 -7.95 8.48 1.25
N GLU A 255 -6.83 8.92 0.67
CA GLU A 255 -5.76 8.04 0.21
C GLU A 255 -4.40 8.60 0.62
N ASN A 256 -3.39 7.73 0.70
CA ASN A 256 -2.00 8.09 1.01
C ASN A 256 -1.04 7.77 -0.16
N LEU A 257 -1.52 7.08 -1.20
CA LEU A 257 -0.69 6.57 -2.29
C LEU A 257 -1.44 6.69 -3.61
N PHE A 258 -0.92 7.51 -4.52
CA PHE A 258 -1.57 7.79 -5.80
C PHE A 258 -1.13 6.77 -6.87
N PRO A 259 -2.06 5.95 -7.41
CA PRO A 259 -1.73 4.96 -8.42
C PRO A 259 -1.67 5.60 -9.82
N LEU A 260 -0.49 5.59 -10.43
CA LEU A 260 -0.27 5.96 -11.82
C LEU A 260 -0.43 4.72 -12.71
N VAL A 261 -1.54 4.67 -13.44
CA VAL A 261 -1.90 3.56 -14.33
C VAL A 261 -1.02 3.61 -15.57
N VAL A 262 -0.32 2.51 -15.84
CA VAL A 262 0.51 2.36 -17.04
C VAL A 262 -0.13 1.34 -17.96
N SER A 263 -0.28 1.69 -19.24
CA SER A 263 -0.68 0.76 -20.30
C SER A 263 0.37 0.74 -21.40
N MET A 264 0.62 -0.44 -21.96
CA MET A 264 1.48 -0.59 -23.14
C MET A 264 0.84 -0.03 -24.41
N ASP A 265 -0.48 0.21 -24.42
CA ASP A 265 -1.18 0.83 -25.55
C ASP A 265 -0.70 2.27 -25.80
N ASP A 266 -0.22 2.94 -24.76
CA ASP A 266 0.29 4.31 -24.81
C ASP A 266 1.80 4.36 -25.07
N ALA A 267 2.44 3.20 -25.31
CA ALA A 267 3.87 3.12 -25.56
C ALA A 267 4.25 3.78 -26.89
N VAL A 268 5.22 4.68 -26.84
CA VAL A 268 5.85 5.26 -28.03
C VAL A 268 7.07 4.40 -28.34
N THR A 269 6.95 3.51 -29.31
CA THR A 269 8.12 2.85 -29.88
C THR A 269 8.95 3.88 -30.63
N SER A 270 10.18 4.09 -30.18
CA SER A 270 11.15 4.89 -30.93
C SER A 270 11.30 4.25 -32.31
N SER A 271 11.13 5.03 -33.38
CA SER A 271 11.20 4.58 -34.78
C SER A 271 12.52 3.90 -35.22
N ALA A 272 13.45 3.66 -34.30
CA ALA A 272 14.65 2.84 -34.49
C ALA A 272 14.41 1.34 -34.19
N ASP A 273 13.34 0.97 -33.49
CA ASP A 273 13.10 -0.39 -32.97
C ASP A 273 12.00 -1.17 -33.70
N ALA A 274 11.43 -0.62 -34.77
CA ALA A 274 10.43 -1.31 -35.60
C ALA A 274 10.96 -2.59 -36.29
N SER A 275 12.26 -2.89 -36.17
CA SER A 275 12.87 -4.16 -36.62
C SER A 275 12.91 -5.25 -35.54
N ILE A 276 12.46 -5.00 -34.31
CA ILE A 276 12.49 -5.98 -33.20
C ILE A 276 11.14 -6.70 -33.02
N ASP A 277 10.04 -6.15 -33.56
CA ASP A 277 8.68 -6.70 -33.44
C ASP A 277 8.46 -8.02 -34.21
N GLU A 278 9.42 -8.47 -35.02
CA GLU A 278 9.39 -9.82 -35.59
C GLU A 278 9.97 -10.91 -34.65
N GLY A 279 10.67 -10.52 -33.56
CA GLY A 279 11.36 -11.45 -32.66
C GLY A 279 10.42 -12.24 -31.73
N ASP A 280 9.46 -11.54 -31.12
CA ASP A 280 8.51 -12.17 -30.19
C ASP A 280 7.34 -12.85 -30.91
N ALA A 281 6.94 -12.35 -32.08
CA ALA A 281 5.92 -12.98 -32.92
C ALA A 281 6.42 -14.25 -33.66
N LYS A 282 7.74 -14.41 -33.90
CA LYS A 282 8.32 -15.63 -34.49
C LYS A 282 8.53 -16.75 -33.46
N ARG A 283 8.65 -16.46 -32.16
CA ARG A 283 8.75 -17.51 -31.13
C ARG A 283 7.47 -18.33 -30.96
N LEU A 284 6.31 -17.81 -31.37
CA LEU A 284 5.05 -18.55 -31.35
C LEU A 284 4.78 -19.44 -32.58
N LYS A 285 5.70 -19.54 -33.56
CA LYS A 285 5.45 -20.31 -34.81
C LYS A 285 6.50 -21.34 -35.22
N THR A 286 7.54 -21.58 -34.43
CA THR A 286 8.49 -22.67 -34.69
C THR A 286 8.51 -23.66 -33.54
N ASP A 287 7.40 -24.36 -33.35
CA ASP A 287 7.38 -25.64 -32.64
C ASP A 287 7.46 -26.75 -33.70
N GLY A 288 8.68 -27.23 -33.94
CA GLY A 288 8.96 -28.24 -34.95
C GLY A 288 10.35 -28.16 -35.55
N GLY A 289 11.39 -28.38 -34.74
CA GLY A 289 12.73 -28.62 -35.28
C GLY A 289 13.85 -28.01 -34.44
N ASN A 290 14.53 -28.89 -33.74
CA ASN A 290 15.77 -28.71 -32.99
C ASN A 290 16.83 -27.86 -33.74
N GLU A 291 17.00 -26.59 -33.36
CA GLU A 291 18.24 -25.83 -33.53
C GLU A 291 18.31 -24.73 -32.46
N LYS A 292 19.11 -24.96 -31.41
CA LYS A 292 19.46 -23.94 -30.42
C LYS A 292 20.39 -22.93 -31.08
N VAL A 293 19.87 -21.77 -31.45
CA VAL A 293 20.68 -20.59 -31.71
C VAL A 293 21.04 -19.98 -30.36
N GLU A 294 22.25 -20.28 -29.88
CA GLU A 294 22.93 -19.50 -28.84
C GLU A 294 23.23 -18.11 -29.41
N GLY A 295 22.41 -17.14 -29.03
CA GLY A 295 22.68 -15.72 -29.23
C GLY A 295 22.50 -15.02 -27.89
N GLU A 296 23.56 -14.38 -27.41
CA GLU A 296 23.53 -13.42 -26.30
C GLU A 296 22.57 -12.27 -26.67
N GLY A 297 21.28 -12.44 -26.34
CA GLY A 297 20.27 -11.41 -26.52
C GLY A 297 20.50 -10.32 -25.48
N LYS A 298 21.27 -9.29 -25.82
CA LYS A 298 21.13 -7.99 -25.16
C LYS A 298 19.73 -7.49 -25.47
N GLU A 299 18.79 -7.69 -24.55
CA GLU A 299 17.47 -7.07 -24.60
C GLU A 299 17.65 -5.56 -24.80
N GLY A 300 16.98 -5.01 -25.80
CA GLY A 300 17.00 -3.58 -26.10
C GLY A 300 16.39 -2.75 -24.96
N PRO A 301 16.52 -1.42 -25.02
CA PRO A 301 15.90 -0.54 -24.03
C PRO A 301 14.38 -0.77 -23.98
N PRO A 302 13.76 -0.76 -22.78
CA PRO A 302 12.33 -1.03 -22.66
C PRO A 302 11.50 0.05 -23.37
N PRO A 303 10.31 -0.31 -23.90
CA PRO A 303 9.41 0.65 -24.54
C PRO A 303 9.05 1.80 -23.59
N MET A 304 9.00 3.01 -24.13
CA MET A 304 8.78 4.22 -23.35
C MET A 304 7.30 4.60 -23.38
N VAL A 305 6.70 4.75 -22.20
CA VAL A 305 5.33 5.24 -22.02
C VAL A 305 5.39 6.66 -21.45
N PRO A 306 4.90 7.69 -22.17
CA PRO A 306 4.96 9.07 -21.69
C PRO A 306 4.17 9.26 -20.38
N PHE A 307 4.77 9.95 -19.40
CA PHE A 307 4.12 10.25 -18.12
C PHE A 307 2.75 10.94 -18.28
N GLU A 308 2.64 11.89 -19.21
CA GLU A 308 1.39 12.61 -19.49
C GLU A 308 0.27 11.68 -19.99
N ALA A 309 0.61 10.59 -20.69
CA ALA A 309 -0.38 9.60 -21.11
C ALA A 309 -0.88 8.79 -19.92
N CYS A 310 0.03 8.33 -19.05
CA CYS A 310 -0.31 7.64 -17.81
C CYS A 310 -1.20 8.51 -16.91
N LEU A 311 -0.85 9.79 -16.74
CA LEU A 311 -1.62 10.72 -15.90
C LEU A 311 -3.02 10.98 -16.46
N LYS A 312 -3.14 11.21 -17.77
CA LYS A 312 -4.44 11.36 -18.43
C LYS A 312 -5.30 10.10 -18.30
N ARG A 313 -4.70 8.92 -18.40
CA ARG A 313 -5.40 7.64 -18.24
C ARG A 313 -5.88 7.44 -16.81
N THR A 314 -5.04 7.71 -15.81
CA THR A 314 -5.43 7.64 -14.39
C THR A 314 -6.61 8.57 -14.08
N MET A 315 -6.60 9.79 -14.63
CA MET A 315 -7.65 10.79 -14.40
C MET A 315 -8.84 10.70 -15.36
N ALA A 316 -8.82 9.76 -16.30
CA ALA A 316 -9.89 9.62 -17.29
C ALA A 316 -11.18 9.10 -16.64
N THR A 317 -12.32 9.49 -17.22
CA THR A 317 -13.61 8.94 -16.82
C THR A 317 -13.66 7.44 -17.12
N SER A 318 -13.90 6.66 -16.07
CA SER A 318 -14.10 5.21 -16.15
C SER A 318 -15.59 4.87 -16.30
N SER A 319 -15.92 3.85 -17.08
CA SER A 319 -17.29 3.33 -17.18
C SER A 319 -17.48 2.16 -16.22
N VAL A 320 -18.55 2.19 -15.43
CA VAL A 320 -18.96 1.12 -14.51
C VAL A 320 -20.20 0.45 -15.11
N GLU A 321 -20.02 -0.76 -15.62
CA GLU A 321 -21.13 -1.58 -16.13
C GLU A 321 -21.92 -2.22 -15.00
N GLY A 322 -23.23 -2.43 -15.21
CA GLY A 322 -24.09 -3.09 -14.24
C GLY A 322 -24.45 -2.23 -13.01
N PHE A 323 -24.33 -0.91 -13.09
CA PHE A 323 -24.75 -0.02 -12.01
C PHE A 323 -26.29 -0.01 -11.91
N ARG A 324 -26.84 -0.36 -10.75
CA ARG A 324 -28.29 -0.22 -10.47
C ARG A 324 -28.61 1.21 -10.10
N SER A 325 -29.26 1.94 -11.00
CA SER A 325 -29.58 3.36 -10.78
C SER A 325 -30.80 3.54 -9.87
N PRO A 326 -30.67 4.18 -8.69
CA PRO A 326 -31.82 4.51 -7.83
C PRO A 326 -32.82 5.45 -8.51
N ALA A 327 -32.34 6.30 -9.42
CA ALA A 327 -33.18 7.23 -10.18
C ALA A 327 -34.06 6.55 -11.25
N LEU A 328 -33.78 5.29 -11.60
CA LEU A 328 -34.48 4.51 -12.63
C LEU A 328 -35.06 3.21 -12.04
N ASP A 329 -35.45 3.23 -10.76
CA ASP A 329 -36.07 2.10 -10.07
C ASP A 329 -35.23 0.80 -10.13
N GLY A 330 -33.89 0.94 -10.09
CA GLY A 330 -32.97 -0.18 -10.06
C GLY A 330 -32.59 -0.77 -11.42
N GLU A 331 -32.94 -0.12 -12.54
CA GLU A 331 -32.47 -0.52 -13.87
C GLU A 331 -30.93 -0.56 -13.94
N LEU A 332 -30.39 -1.60 -14.58
CA LEU A 332 -28.96 -1.74 -14.85
C LEU A 332 -28.54 -0.80 -15.97
N VAL A 333 -27.63 0.10 -15.65
CA VAL A 333 -27.07 1.09 -16.57
C VAL A 333 -25.56 1.13 -16.48
N THR A 334 -24.92 1.66 -17.51
CA THR A 334 -23.49 2.00 -17.46
C THR A 334 -23.35 3.39 -16.83
N ALA A 335 -22.78 3.44 -15.63
CA ALA A 335 -22.47 4.70 -14.96
C ALA A 335 -21.08 5.20 -15.35
N LEU A 336 -20.86 6.51 -15.24
CA LEU A 336 -19.56 7.13 -15.46
C LEU A 336 -18.99 7.55 -14.11
N LYS A 337 -17.76 7.12 -13.81
CA LYS A 337 -17.04 7.45 -12.58
C LYS A 337 -15.74 8.20 -12.91
N ASN A 338 -15.57 9.37 -12.32
CA ASN A 338 -14.32 10.12 -12.31
C ASN A 338 -13.98 10.58 -10.89
N PHE A 339 -12.76 11.04 -10.68
CA PHE A 339 -12.34 11.59 -9.39
C PHE A 339 -11.46 12.83 -9.58
N THR A 340 -11.47 13.70 -8.58
CA THR A 340 -10.64 14.91 -8.53
C THR A 340 -10.00 15.07 -7.17
N PHE A 341 -8.87 15.80 -7.09
CA PHE A 341 -8.23 16.09 -5.81
C PHE A 341 -8.98 17.21 -5.11
N LEU A 342 -9.48 16.94 -3.90
CA LEU A 342 -10.03 17.96 -3.03
C LEU A 342 -8.93 18.66 -2.22
N THR A 343 -7.90 17.91 -1.80
CA THR A 343 -6.75 18.44 -1.10
C THR A 343 -5.46 17.94 -1.74
N MET A 344 -4.42 18.77 -1.68
CA MET A 344 -3.09 18.44 -2.16
C MET A 344 -2.16 18.14 -0.97
N PRO A 345 -1.55 16.95 -0.86
CA PRO A 345 -0.71 16.60 0.30
C PRO A 345 0.61 17.37 0.28
N GLN A 346 1.26 17.51 1.45
CA GLN A 346 2.61 18.07 1.54
C GLN A 346 3.64 17.19 0.83
N TYR A 347 3.47 15.87 0.93
CA TYR A 347 4.26 14.88 0.21
C TYR A 347 3.35 13.96 -0.58
N LEU A 348 3.46 14.00 -1.91
CA LEU A 348 2.69 13.12 -2.79
C LEU A 348 3.50 11.86 -3.09
N LEU A 349 2.98 10.72 -2.64
CA LEU A 349 3.50 9.40 -3.01
C LEU A 349 2.80 8.92 -4.27
N VAL A 350 3.58 8.60 -5.31
CA VAL A 350 3.07 8.07 -6.58
C VAL A 350 3.59 6.66 -6.80
N GLN A 351 2.68 5.69 -6.90
CA GLN A 351 3.00 4.31 -7.27
C GLN A 351 2.78 4.13 -8.76
N VAL A 352 3.81 3.71 -9.49
CA VAL A 352 3.67 3.33 -10.89
C VAL A 352 3.13 1.90 -10.96
N SER A 353 1.89 1.74 -11.41
CA SER A 353 1.20 0.44 -11.49
C SER A 353 1.75 -0.39 -12.65
N ARG A 354 2.92 -1.01 -12.42
CA ARG A 354 3.63 -1.82 -13.41
C ARG A 354 3.23 -3.30 -13.40
N TYR A 355 2.39 -3.74 -12.48
CA TYR A 355 2.04 -5.15 -12.37
C TYR A 355 0.64 -5.40 -12.92
N TYR A 356 0.49 -6.49 -13.66
CA TYR A 356 -0.78 -6.91 -14.23
C TYR A 356 -0.89 -8.43 -14.13
N VAL A 357 -2.12 -8.92 -14.23
CA VAL A 357 -2.40 -10.36 -14.31
C VAL A 357 -2.45 -10.72 -15.79
N ASP A 358 -1.62 -11.67 -16.20
CA ASP A 358 -1.57 -12.14 -17.58
C ASP A 358 -2.70 -13.13 -17.91
N SER A 359 -2.76 -13.59 -19.16
CA SER A 359 -3.75 -14.57 -19.61
C SER A 359 -3.68 -15.92 -18.88
N SER A 360 -2.55 -16.21 -18.22
CA SER A 360 -2.31 -17.42 -17.44
C SER A 360 -2.64 -17.23 -15.95
N TRP A 361 -3.25 -16.10 -15.58
CA TRP A 361 -3.53 -15.71 -14.20
C TRP A 361 -2.28 -15.61 -13.34
N GLN A 362 -1.12 -15.35 -13.95
CA GLN A 362 0.14 -15.10 -13.26
C GLN A 362 0.41 -13.61 -13.19
N LEU A 363 1.01 -13.18 -12.08
CA LEU A 363 1.41 -11.80 -11.88
C LEU A 363 2.68 -11.51 -12.70
N ALA A 364 2.57 -10.59 -13.64
CA ALA A 364 3.66 -10.16 -14.51
C ALA A 364 3.96 -8.66 -14.33
N LYS A 365 5.23 -8.28 -14.52
CA LYS A 365 5.67 -6.88 -14.52
C LYS A 365 5.80 -6.36 -15.95
N LEU A 366 5.22 -5.19 -16.19
CA LEU A 366 5.41 -4.39 -17.38
C LEU A 366 6.86 -3.91 -17.44
N ASN A 367 7.60 -4.43 -18.43
CA ASN A 367 8.93 -3.95 -18.76
C ASN A 367 8.83 -2.69 -19.64
N CYS A 368 8.56 -1.54 -19.01
CA CYS A 368 8.46 -0.25 -19.70
C CYS A 368 9.22 0.85 -18.96
N SER A 369 9.63 1.88 -19.68
CA SER A 369 10.24 3.10 -19.13
C SER A 369 9.17 4.19 -19.05
N VAL A 370 8.98 4.80 -17.87
CA VAL A 370 8.03 5.90 -17.66
C VAL A 370 8.80 7.11 -17.16
N PRO A 371 9.23 8.04 -18.03
CA PRO A 371 10.07 9.17 -17.63
C PRO A 371 9.30 10.10 -16.70
N MET A 372 9.55 9.98 -15.39
CA MET A 372 8.89 10.82 -14.39
C MET A 372 9.52 12.21 -14.35
N PRO A 373 8.70 13.29 -14.36
CA PRO A 373 9.23 14.65 -14.35
C PRO A 373 9.79 14.99 -12.96
N GLN A 374 10.90 15.74 -12.90
CA GLN A 374 11.41 16.23 -11.61
C GLN A 374 10.51 17.31 -11.00
N GLU A 375 9.75 18.02 -11.84
CA GLU A 375 8.78 19.02 -11.45
C GLU A 375 7.40 18.57 -11.90
N LEU A 376 6.46 18.41 -10.97
CA LEU A 376 5.13 17.87 -11.22
C LEU A 376 4.05 18.90 -10.87
N SER A 377 3.15 19.17 -11.81
CA SER A 377 1.99 20.05 -11.61
C SER A 377 0.69 19.24 -11.65
N MET A 378 0.08 19.04 -10.48
CA MET A 378 -1.24 18.43 -10.28
C MET A 378 -2.36 19.47 -10.15
N GLU A 379 -2.04 20.78 -10.19
CA GLU A 379 -3.00 21.88 -9.99
C GLU A 379 -4.21 21.80 -10.94
N ARG A 380 -4.04 21.24 -12.14
CA ARG A 380 -5.14 21.04 -13.11
C ARG A 380 -6.24 20.08 -12.62
N TYR A 381 -5.90 19.19 -11.69
CA TYR A 381 -6.81 18.21 -11.11
C TYR A 381 -7.25 18.59 -9.69
N HIS A 382 -6.81 19.75 -9.19
CA HIS A 382 -7.21 20.31 -7.91
C HIS A 382 -8.60 20.96 -8.02
N ASN A 383 -9.62 20.31 -7.47
CA ASN A 383 -10.96 20.86 -7.39
C ASN A 383 -11.12 21.76 -6.14
N LYS A 384 -11.08 23.07 -6.35
CA LYS A 384 -11.33 24.08 -5.30
C LYS A 384 -12.81 24.33 -5.01
N SER A 385 -13.71 23.70 -5.77
CA SER A 385 -15.16 23.84 -5.61
C SER A 385 -15.80 22.45 -5.46
N PRO A 386 -15.64 21.82 -4.28
CA PRO A 386 -16.19 20.50 -4.01
C PRO A 386 -17.70 20.43 -4.14
N GLY A 387 -18.19 19.24 -4.47
CA GLY A 387 -19.61 18.90 -4.43
C GLY A 387 -20.40 19.26 -5.69
N LEU A 388 -21.72 19.26 -5.52
CA LEU A 388 -22.70 19.41 -6.60
C LEU A 388 -22.55 20.75 -7.32
N GLN A 389 -22.33 20.69 -8.63
CA GLN A 389 -22.15 21.90 -9.45
C GLN A 389 -23.51 22.53 -9.81
N GLN A 390 -23.49 23.83 -10.16
CA GLN A 390 -24.70 24.54 -10.59
C GLN A 390 -25.28 23.90 -11.85
N GLY A 391 -26.46 23.31 -11.73
CA GLY A 391 -27.20 22.68 -12.83
C GLY A 391 -27.20 21.15 -12.82
N GLU A 392 -26.45 20.52 -11.92
CA GLU A 392 -26.50 19.07 -11.73
C GLU A 392 -27.65 18.66 -10.80
N LYS A 393 -28.20 17.46 -11.02
CA LYS A 393 -29.23 16.88 -10.17
C LYS A 393 -28.62 15.80 -9.31
N GLU A 394 -28.80 15.91 -8.00
CA GLU A 394 -28.34 14.87 -7.07
C GLU A 394 -29.11 13.56 -7.31
N MET A 395 -28.37 12.45 -7.26
CA MET A 395 -28.95 11.12 -7.33
C MET A 395 -29.73 10.85 -6.04
N PRO A 396 -31.00 10.41 -6.14
CA PRO A 396 -31.76 10.06 -4.95
C PRO A 396 -31.02 8.97 -4.20
N ASP A 397 -30.86 9.14 -2.89
CA ASP A 397 -30.33 8.06 -2.07
C ASP A 397 -31.25 6.86 -2.21
N SER A 398 -30.66 5.66 -2.23
CA SER A 398 -31.37 4.40 -2.12
C SER A 398 -31.94 4.22 -0.70
N THR A 399 -32.47 5.28 -0.10
CA THR A 399 -33.47 5.13 0.94
C THR A 399 -34.70 4.58 0.23
N GLN A 400 -35.05 3.35 0.59
CA GLN A 400 -36.44 2.93 0.62
C GLN A 400 -37.32 4.14 1.00
N PRO A 401 -38.49 4.31 0.37
CA PRO A 401 -39.35 5.45 0.65
C PRO A 401 -39.49 5.60 2.16
N ALA A 402 -39.20 6.83 2.61
CA ALA A 402 -39.20 7.27 3.99
C ALA A 402 -40.15 6.44 4.85
N ALA A 403 -39.60 5.87 5.93
CA ALA A 403 -40.35 5.22 6.99
C ALA A 403 -41.46 6.17 7.48
N ALA A 404 -42.64 6.06 6.88
CA ALA A 404 -43.87 6.27 7.59
C ALA A 404 -43.84 5.23 8.71
N THR A 405 -43.84 5.72 9.95
CA THR A 405 -44.07 4.94 11.16
C THR A 405 -45.37 4.14 11.01
N VAL A 406 -45.25 2.94 10.47
CA VAL A 406 -46.27 1.90 10.52
C VAL A 406 -45.52 0.65 10.91
N ALA A 407 -46.00 -0.03 11.95
CA ALA A 407 -45.41 -1.23 12.52
C ALA A 407 -44.84 -2.15 11.44
N ALA A 408 -43.63 -2.68 11.67
CA ALA A 408 -42.99 -3.64 10.78
C ALA A 408 -44.04 -4.71 10.38
N PRO A 409 -44.38 -4.84 9.09
CA PRO A 409 -45.26 -5.93 8.67
C PRO A 409 -44.50 -7.23 8.94
N GLU A 410 -45.00 -8.08 9.82
CA GLU A 410 -44.52 -9.45 9.95
C GLU A 410 -45.12 -10.28 8.82
N ALA A 411 -44.33 -11.19 8.25
CA ALA A 411 -44.84 -12.12 7.25
C ALA A 411 -45.84 -13.07 7.91
N ASP A 412 -47.00 -13.26 7.29
CA ASP A 412 -48.01 -14.19 7.77
C ASP A 412 -47.45 -15.63 7.81
N GLU A 413 -47.43 -16.26 8.99
CA GLU A 413 -46.86 -17.58 9.20
C GLU A 413 -47.60 -18.67 8.41
N GLU A 414 -48.90 -18.52 8.12
CA GLU A 414 -49.64 -19.49 7.30
C GLU A 414 -49.23 -19.43 5.83
N ILE A 415 -49.05 -18.22 5.29
CA ILE A 415 -48.59 -18.02 3.91
C ILE A 415 -47.14 -18.48 3.77
N LEU A 416 -46.30 -18.17 4.76
CA LEU A 416 -44.91 -18.62 4.81
C LEU A 416 -44.83 -20.15 4.85
N ALA A 417 -45.62 -20.80 5.71
CA ALA A 417 -45.67 -22.26 5.81
C ALA A 417 -46.14 -22.90 4.49
N MET A 418 -47.09 -22.26 3.79
CA MET A 418 -47.57 -22.74 2.49
C MET A 418 -46.48 -22.63 1.41
N LEU A 419 -45.73 -21.53 1.35
CA LEU A 419 -44.61 -21.36 0.42
C LEU A 419 -43.45 -22.30 0.73
N MET A 420 -43.14 -22.50 2.01
CA MET A 420 -42.15 -23.49 2.44
C MET A 420 -42.59 -24.92 2.11
N SER A 421 -43.89 -25.22 2.18
CA SER A 421 -44.44 -26.53 1.77
C SER A 421 -44.36 -26.76 0.25
N MET A 422 -44.35 -25.68 -0.54
CA MET A 422 -44.12 -25.71 -1.99
C MET A 422 -42.63 -25.86 -2.36
N GLY A 423 -41.73 -25.82 -1.37
CA GLY A 423 -40.29 -26.01 -1.55
C GLY A 423 -39.48 -24.72 -1.69
N PHE A 424 -40.07 -23.55 -1.40
CA PHE A 424 -39.36 -22.28 -1.45
C PHE A 424 -38.58 -22.00 -0.15
N ASP A 425 -37.43 -21.34 -0.29
CA ASP A 425 -36.57 -20.97 0.83
C ASP A 425 -37.26 -19.97 1.77
N LYS A 426 -37.02 -20.10 3.08
CA LYS A 426 -37.67 -19.30 4.13
C LYS A 426 -37.39 -17.81 3.98
N GLU A 427 -36.17 -17.42 3.62
CA GLU A 427 -35.79 -16.01 3.52
C GLU A 427 -36.45 -15.35 2.29
N ARG A 428 -36.50 -16.09 1.18
CA ARG A 428 -37.18 -15.66 -0.05
C ARG A 428 -38.70 -15.59 0.11
N SER A 429 -39.27 -16.56 0.81
CA SER A 429 -40.71 -16.61 1.11
C SER A 429 -41.12 -15.45 2.02
N THR A 430 -40.31 -15.15 3.05
CA THR A 430 -40.51 -13.97 3.91
C THR A 430 -40.49 -12.69 3.08
N ARG A 431 -39.50 -12.52 2.19
CA ARG A 431 -39.42 -11.34 1.31
C ARG A 431 -40.63 -11.21 0.38
N ALA A 432 -41.12 -12.32 -0.19
CA ALA A 432 -42.29 -12.33 -1.05
C ALA A 432 -43.57 -11.94 -0.29
N CYS A 433 -43.79 -12.51 0.90
CA CYS A 433 -44.92 -12.14 1.75
C CYS A 433 -44.92 -10.65 2.09
N LEU A 434 -43.75 -10.09 2.43
CA LEU A 434 -43.60 -8.68 2.76
C LEU A 434 -43.80 -7.75 1.56
N LYS A 435 -43.32 -8.13 0.38
CA LYS A 435 -43.46 -7.31 -0.83
C LYS A 435 -44.87 -7.31 -1.40
N VAL A 436 -45.61 -8.40 -1.24
CA VAL A 436 -47.01 -8.52 -1.68
C VAL A 436 -47.99 -8.14 -0.55
N GLY A 437 -47.47 -7.65 0.59
CA GLY A 437 -48.25 -7.14 1.72
C GLY A 437 -49.17 -8.18 2.35
N ASN A 438 -48.72 -9.44 2.47
CA ASN A 438 -49.50 -10.58 2.99
C ASN A 438 -50.87 -10.80 2.31
N SER A 439 -51.02 -10.42 1.04
CA SER A 439 -52.33 -10.46 0.37
C SER A 439 -52.83 -11.88 0.06
N SER A 440 -51.98 -12.78 -0.45
CA SER A 440 -52.29 -14.21 -0.61
C SER A 440 -51.03 -15.04 -0.90
N ALA A 441 -51.12 -16.37 -0.68
CA ALA A 441 -50.05 -17.31 -1.03
C ALA A 441 -49.76 -17.39 -2.53
N ASP A 442 -50.79 -17.29 -3.38
CA ASP A 442 -50.63 -17.32 -4.84
C ASP A 442 -49.90 -16.07 -5.35
N ALA A 443 -50.18 -14.89 -4.78
CA ALA A 443 -49.54 -13.64 -5.17
C ALA A 443 -48.07 -13.60 -4.71
N ALA A 444 -47.79 -14.12 -3.51
CA ALA A 444 -46.42 -14.29 -3.02
C ALA A 444 -45.64 -15.34 -3.84
N ALA A 445 -46.27 -16.45 -4.24
CA ALA A 445 -45.66 -17.45 -5.11
C ALA A 445 -45.35 -16.90 -6.52
N SER A 446 -46.27 -16.13 -7.11
CA SER A 446 -46.07 -15.48 -8.41
C SER A 446 -44.90 -14.50 -8.37
N TRP A 447 -44.83 -13.68 -7.33
CA TRP A 447 -43.73 -12.74 -7.14
C TRP A 447 -42.39 -13.47 -6.95
N LEU A 448 -42.39 -14.58 -6.21
CA LEU A 448 -41.20 -15.36 -5.94
C LEU A 448 -40.69 -16.11 -7.18
N MET A 449 -41.58 -16.55 -8.08
CA MET A 449 -41.20 -17.11 -9.38
C MET A 449 -40.60 -16.03 -10.30
N GLU A 450 -41.14 -14.81 -10.30
CA GLU A 450 -40.61 -13.70 -11.10
C GLU A 450 -39.23 -13.20 -10.61
N HIS A 451 -38.91 -13.40 -9.33
CA HIS A 451 -37.69 -12.89 -8.68
C HIS A 451 -36.78 -14.04 -8.20
N MET A 452 -36.90 -15.23 -8.78
CA MET A 452 -36.13 -16.41 -8.36
C MET A 452 -34.62 -16.23 -8.62
N ASP A 453 -34.25 -15.46 -9.65
CA ASP A 453 -32.86 -15.19 -10.04
C ASP A 453 -32.24 -13.96 -9.35
N ASP A 454 -32.98 -13.27 -8.46
CA ASP A 454 -32.42 -12.16 -7.70
C ASP A 454 -31.35 -12.66 -6.70
N PRO A 455 -30.18 -11.98 -6.60
CA PRO A 455 -29.18 -12.29 -5.59
C PRO A 455 -29.77 -12.06 -4.19
N PRO A 456 -29.40 -12.89 -3.20
CA PRO A 456 -29.83 -12.69 -1.82
C PRO A 456 -29.24 -11.37 -1.30
N THR A 457 -30.11 -10.44 -0.92
CA THR A 457 -29.72 -9.26 -0.12
C THR A 457 -29.66 -9.67 1.35
N PRO A 458 -28.60 -9.31 2.10
CA PRO A 458 -28.49 -9.67 3.50
C PRO A 458 -29.63 -9.02 4.30
N THR A 459 -30.55 -9.83 4.83
CA THR A 459 -31.56 -9.40 5.80
C THR A 459 -30.91 -9.36 7.18
N GLY A 460 -30.71 -8.14 7.70
CA GLY A 460 -30.30 -7.91 9.08
C GLY A 460 -31.40 -8.35 10.05
N GLY A 461 -31.36 -9.62 10.47
CA GLY A 461 -32.13 -10.12 11.59
C GLY A 461 -31.36 -9.90 12.88
N GLY A 462 -31.63 -8.78 13.57
CA GLY A 462 -31.13 -8.55 14.92
C GLY A 462 -31.87 -9.43 15.92
N SER A 463 -31.18 -10.43 16.47
CA SER A 463 -31.60 -11.06 17.71
C SER A 463 -31.40 -10.06 18.85
N THR A 464 -32.49 -9.66 19.49
CA THR A 464 -32.50 -8.98 20.79
C THR A 464 -31.95 -9.94 21.86
N GLU A 465 -30.63 -9.94 22.02
CA GLU A 465 -29.98 -10.33 23.27
C GLU A 465 -29.44 -9.07 23.94
N GLU A 466 -29.53 -9.05 25.26
CA GLU A 466 -29.42 -7.89 26.12
C GLU A 466 -28.16 -7.02 25.86
N ASP A 467 -28.38 -5.71 25.76
CA ASP A 467 -27.43 -4.60 25.59
C ASP A 467 -26.47 -4.46 26.80
N ALA A 468 -25.68 -5.50 27.09
CA ALA A 468 -24.57 -5.43 28.03
C ALA A 468 -23.26 -5.44 27.24
N VAL A 469 -22.69 -4.26 27.02
CA VAL A 469 -21.34 -4.12 26.46
C VAL A 469 -20.35 -4.74 27.45
N ASP A 470 -19.57 -5.72 26.99
CA ASP A 470 -18.55 -6.37 27.82
C ASP A 470 -17.51 -5.34 28.32
N ALA A 471 -17.34 -5.27 29.64
CA ALA A 471 -16.45 -4.32 30.29
C ALA A 471 -14.98 -4.59 29.97
N ASP A 472 -14.58 -5.86 29.78
CA ASP A 472 -13.20 -6.22 29.44
C ASP A 472 -12.88 -5.85 27.99
N ALA A 473 -13.84 -6.01 27.08
CA ALA A 473 -13.76 -5.54 25.71
C ALA A 473 -13.67 -4.01 25.62
N LEU A 474 -14.43 -3.30 26.46
CA LEU A 474 -14.37 -1.84 26.53
C LEU A 474 -12.99 -1.36 26.98
N VAL A 475 -12.42 -2.00 28.00
CA VAL A 475 -11.05 -1.71 28.48
C VAL A 475 -10.01 -2.01 27.40
N MET A 476 -10.18 -3.08 26.62
CA MET A 476 -9.30 -3.35 25.47
C MET A 476 -9.36 -2.22 24.44
N LEU A 477 -10.56 -1.78 24.04
CA LEU A 477 -10.70 -0.73 23.02
C LEU A 477 -10.25 0.65 23.55
N THR A 478 -10.48 0.96 24.81
CA THR A 478 -9.99 2.22 25.40
C THR A 478 -8.49 2.20 25.61
N SER A 479 -7.90 1.03 25.89
CA SER A 479 -6.44 0.85 25.89
C SER A 479 -5.80 1.03 24.51
N MET A 480 -6.59 0.93 23.42
CA MET A 480 -6.14 1.26 22.06
C MET A 480 -6.22 2.77 21.74
N GLY A 481 -6.62 3.62 22.71
CA GLY A 481 -6.70 5.07 22.54
C GLY A 481 -8.05 5.61 22.10
N PHE A 482 -9.10 4.77 22.09
CA PHE A 482 -10.47 5.21 21.82
C PHE A 482 -11.18 5.68 23.09
N THR A 483 -12.07 6.66 22.97
CA THR A 483 -12.89 7.09 24.11
C THR A 483 -13.91 6.01 24.49
N ASP A 484 -14.34 5.98 25.74
CA ASP A 484 -15.44 5.10 26.20
C ASP A 484 -16.68 5.21 25.31
N ARG A 485 -16.94 6.42 24.79
CA ARG A 485 -18.04 6.72 23.88
C ARG A 485 -17.88 5.99 22.54
N GLN A 486 -16.72 6.14 21.92
CA GLN A 486 -16.37 5.49 20.65
C GLN A 486 -16.37 3.96 20.78
N ALA A 487 -15.77 3.43 21.84
CA ALA A 487 -15.71 1.99 22.11
C ALA A 487 -17.11 1.37 22.28
N LYS A 488 -18.03 2.05 22.99
CA LYS A 488 -19.43 1.60 23.15
C LYS A 488 -20.19 1.60 21.83
N ALA A 489 -20.06 2.67 21.04
CA ALA A 489 -20.71 2.75 19.75
C ALA A 489 -20.21 1.67 18.77
N ALA A 490 -18.90 1.39 18.76
CA ALA A 490 -18.34 0.34 17.93
C ALA A 490 -18.81 -1.06 18.33
N MET A 491 -18.82 -1.36 19.63
CA MET A 491 -19.33 -2.63 20.15
C MET A 491 -20.81 -2.82 19.82
N LYS A 492 -21.60 -1.75 19.87
CA LYS A 492 -23.00 -1.76 19.44
C LYS A 492 -23.14 -2.02 17.95
N ALA A 493 -22.32 -1.38 17.12
CA ALA A 493 -22.34 -1.54 15.67
C ALA A 493 -21.85 -2.93 15.18
N THR A 494 -21.11 -3.66 16.01
CA THR A 494 -20.50 -4.95 15.64
C THR A 494 -21.00 -6.13 16.45
N SER A 495 -22.14 -5.96 17.15
CA SER A 495 -22.78 -7.02 17.95
C SER A 495 -21.83 -7.62 18.99
N ASN A 496 -21.16 -6.75 19.77
CA ASN A 496 -20.22 -7.09 20.84
C ASN A 496 -18.99 -7.93 20.42
N ASN A 497 -18.60 -7.91 19.14
CA ASN A 497 -17.37 -8.56 18.69
C ASN A 497 -16.19 -7.56 18.74
N VAL A 498 -15.20 -7.82 19.60
CA VAL A 498 -14.05 -6.93 19.85
C VAL A 498 -13.18 -6.70 18.61
N GLU A 499 -12.88 -7.75 17.85
CA GLU A 499 -12.03 -7.64 16.64
C GLU A 499 -12.73 -6.82 15.56
N ARG A 500 -14.04 -7.06 15.36
CA ARG A 500 -14.84 -6.27 14.43
C ARG A 500 -15.05 -4.86 14.93
N ALA A 501 -15.22 -4.63 16.24
CA ALA A 501 -15.36 -3.30 16.82
C ALA A 501 -14.08 -2.48 16.62
N ALA A 502 -12.91 -3.10 16.83
CA ALA A 502 -11.62 -2.47 16.52
C ALA A 502 -11.53 -2.13 15.03
N ASP A 503 -11.83 -3.07 14.13
CA ASP A 503 -11.82 -2.80 12.67
C ASP A 503 -12.86 -1.74 12.25
N TRP A 504 -14.02 -1.70 12.91
CA TRP A 504 -15.05 -0.68 12.68
C TRP A 504 -14.57 0.70 13.10
N LEU A 505 -13.91 0.81 14.27
CA LEU A 505 -13.31 2.05 14.75
C LEU A 505 -12.17 2.50 13.84
N PHE A 506 -11.32 1.57 13.41
CA PHE A 506 -10.18 1.87 12.54
C PHE A 506 -10.61 2.27 11.13
N SER A 507 -11.54 1.54 10.52
CA SER A 507 -12.12 1.88 9.21
C SER A 507 -12.85 3.23 9.19
N ARG A 508 -13.24 3.73 10.36
CA ARG A 508 -13.95 5.00 10.53
C ARG A 508 -13.15 6.03 11.34
N THR A 509 -11.86 5.81 11.61
CA THR A 509 -11.08 6.74 12.46
C THR A 509 -11.06 8.16 11.88
N ASP A 510 -11.17 8.30 10.56
CA ASP A 510 -11.19 9.60 9.89
C ASP A 510 -12.51 10.40 10.09
N ASP A 511 -13.62 9.71 10.35
CA ASP A 511 -14.98 10.25 10.54
C ASP A 511 -15.66 9.65 11.79
N LEU A 512 -14.83 9.36 12.80
CA LEU A 512 -15.21 8.49 13.91
C LEU A 512 -16.35 9.10 14.71
N ASP A 513 -16.28 10.40 14.96
CA ASP A 513 -17.28 11.11 15.75
C ASP A 513 -18.63 11.17 15.02
N ALA A 514 -18.66 11.37 13.69
CA ALA A 514 -19.91 11.33 12.93
C ALA A 514 -20.48 9.90 12.83
N ALA A 515 -19.62 8.89 12.71
CA ALA A 515 -20.06 7.50 12.73
C ALA A 515 -20.60 7.07 14.10
N VAL A 516 -19.98 7.55 15.19
CA VAL A 516 -20.46 7.36 16.57
C VAL A 516 -21.78 8.07 16.78
N ASP A 517 -21.90 9.32 16.30
CA ASP A 517 -23.16 10.07 16.34
C ASP A 517 -24.27 9.34 15.58
N ALA A 518 -23.97 8.71 14.45
CA ALA A 518 -24.94 7.91 13.69
C ALA A 518 -25.43 6.66 14.46
N VAL A 519 -24.53 5.97 15.16
CA VAL A 519 -24.88 4.78 15.98
C VAL A 519 -25.61 5.16 17.28
N GLU A 520 -25.27 6.33 17.86
CA GLU A 520 -25.95 6.86 19.05
C GLU A 520 -27.32 7.45 18.71
N ALA A 521 -27.50 8.02 17.51
CA ALA A 521 -28.78 8.53 17.03
C ALA A 521 -29.84 7.42 16.90
N GLU A 522 -29.43 6.17 16.66
CA GLU A 522 -30.31 5.00 16.66
C GLU A 522 -30.77 4.56 18.07
N GLY A 523 -30.22 5.13 19.16
CA GLY A 523 -30.52 4.76 20.57
C GLY A 523 -31.28 5.77 21.45
N GLN A 524 -31.54 6.98 20.94
CA GLN A 524 -32.25 8.12 21.58
C GLN A 524 -31.70 8.76 22.89
N GLN A 525 -31.67 10.11 22.78
CA GLN A 525 -31.76 11.20 23.78
C GLN A 525 -30.52 11.69 24.54
N GLN A 526 -30.00 12.82 24.01
CA GLN A 526 -29.35 13.97 24.67
C GLN A 526 -28.28 13.70 25.73
N GLY A 527 -27.02 13.94 25.34
CA GLY A 527 -25.90 14.24 26.23
C GLY A 527 -24.92 15.18 25.53
N GLU A 528 -24.48 16.23 26.23
CA GLU A 528 -23.74 17.38 25.72
C GLU A 528 -22.43 17.05 25.00
N ALA A 529 -22.22 17.73 23.87
CA ALA A 529 -20.96 17.78 23.15
C ALA A 529 -19.87 18.44 24.03
N THR A 530 -18.82 17.67 24.34
CA THR A 530 -17.51 18.23 24.66
C THR A 530 -16.68 18.18 23.39
N THR A 531 -16.56 19.34 22.75
CA THR A 531 -15.67 19.61 21.63
C THR A 531 -14.23 19.61 22.12
N GLU A 532 -13.38 18.74 21.55
CA GLU A 532 -11.96 19.00 21.25
C GLU A 532 -11.35 17.80 20.51
N GLY A 533 -11.48 17.82 19.18
CA GLY A 533 -10.84 16.87 18.27
C GLY A 533 -11.20 17.23 16.83
N SER A 534 -10.29 17.86 16.10
CA SER A 534 -10.51 18.14 14.67
C SER A 534 -10.49 16.83 13.88
N THR A 535 -11.51 16.58 13.05
CA THR A 535 -11.61 15.36 12.24
C THR A 535 -10.42 15.23 11.27
N ALA A 536 -10.06 14.01 10.85
CA ALA A 536 -8.93 13.83 9.92
C ALA A 536 -9.11 14.61 8.62
N LYS A 537 -10.36 14.68 8.17
CA LYS A 537 -10.78 15.49 7.03
C LYS A 537 -10.45 16.98 7.21
N GLU A 538 -10.77 17.56 8.36
CA GLU A 538 -10.48 18.97 8.65
C GLU A 538 -8.98 19.25 8.70
N ARG A 539 -8.18 18.36 9.28
CA ARG A 539 -6.71 18.51 9.31
C ARG A 539 -6.12 18.49 7.90
N LEU A 540 -6.59 17.59 7.05
CA LEU A 540 -6.14 17.51 5.66
C LEU A 540 -6.57 18.74 4.85
N LEU A 541 -7.82 19.22 5.03
CA LEU A 541 -8.29 20.48 4.45
C LEU A 541 -7.48 21.68 4.94
N ALA A 542 -7.09 21.71 6.22
CA ALA A 542 -6.24 22.77 6.77
C ALA A 542 -4.80 22.73 6.23
N SER A 543 -4.33 21.56 5.82
CA SER A 543 -3.00 21.37 5.23
C SER A 543 -2.94 21.56 3.71
N ASP A 544 -4.07 21.89 3.07
CA ASP A 544 -4.16 22.07 1.62
C ASP A 544 -3.26 23.20 1.09
N GLY A 545 -2.95 23.17 -0.20
CA GLY A 545 -1.98 24.06 -0.82
C GLY A 545 -1.86 23.88 -2.33
N PRO A 546 -0.89 24.56 -2.98
CA PRO A 546 -0.72 24.50 -4.43
C PRO A 546 -0.31 23.09 -4.87
N GLY A 547 -0.88 22.59 -5.95
CA GLY A 547 -0.55 21.29 -6.54
C GLY A 547 0.76 21.28 -7.33
N GLU A 548 1.78 22.03 -6.90
CA GLU A 548 3.11 22.04 -7.51
C GLU A 548 4.11 21.28 -6.65
N TYR A 549 4.89 20.40 -7.26
CA TYR A 549 5.75 19.45 -6.56
C TYR A 549 7.14 19.33 -7.18
N ASP A 550 8.13 19.08 -6.33
CA ASP A 550 9.50 18.70 -6.71
C ASP A 550 9.81 17.27 -6.28
N LEU A 551 10.47 16.50 -7.14
CA LEU A 551 10.89 15.14 -6.84
C LEU A 551 11.98 15.13 -5.76
N VAL A 552 11.74 14.39 -4.68
CA VAL A 552 12.68 14.22 -3.56
C VAL A 552 13.44 12.90 -3.66
N GLY A 553 12.75 11.84 -4.05
CA GLY A 553 13.32 10.51 -4.11
C GLY A 553 12.37 9.49 -4.71
N PHE A 554 12.89 8.31 -5.01
CA PHE A 554 12.10 7.21 -5.54
C PHE A 554 12.72 5.85 -5.20
N ILE A 555 11.87 4.84 -5.10
CA ILE A 555 12.24 3.43 -4.90
C ILE A 555 12.08 2.72 -6.24
N SER A 556 13.09 1.96 -6.63
CA SER A 556 13.09 1.13 -7.84
C SER A 556 13.05 -0.34 -7.45
N HIS A 557 12.23 -1.10 -8.14
CA HIS A 557 12.19 -2.56 -8.03
C HIS A 557 12.87 -3.20 -9.24
N VAL A 558 13.84 -4.06 -8.99
CA VAL A 558 14.58 -4.81 -10.01
C VAL A 558 14.21 -6.27 -9.92
N GLY A 559 13.48 -6.79 -10.91
CA GLY A 559 12.96 -8.16 -10.88
C GLY A 559 11.71 -8.31 -11.74
N ARG A 560 11.44 -9.54 -12.17
CA ARG A 560 10.33 -9.89 -13.06
C ARG A 560 8.96 -9.92 -12.36
N ASN A 561 8.94 -10.26 -11.08
CA ASN A 561 7.72 -10.45 -10.30
C ASN A 561 7.80 -9.70 -8.97
N VAL A 562 6.66 -9.42 -8.33
CA VAL A 562 6.62 -8.77 -7.00
C VAL A 562 7.27 -9.62 -5.92
N SER A 563 7.18 -10.94 -6.04
CA SER A 563 7.68 -11.89 -5.03
C SER A 563 9.20 -12.10 -5.06
N HIS A 564 9.87 -11.67 -6.13
CA HIS A 564 11.31 -11.87 -6.32
C HIS A 564 11.94 -10.70 -7.09
N GLY A 565 12.91 -10.06 -6.45
CA GLY A 565 13.66 -8.94 -6.98
C GLY A 565 14.54 -8.26 -5.93
N HIS A 566 14.95 -7.03 -6.23
CA HIS A 566 15.80 -6.21 -5.38
C HIS A 566 15.31 -4.76 -5.39
N TYR A 567 15.18 -4.18 -4.21
CA TYR A 567 14.74 -2.79 -4.05
C TYR A 567 15.93 -1.88 -3.77
N VAL A 568 15.95 -0.74 -4.46
CA VAL A 568 16.97 0.31 -4.30
C VAL A 568 16.27 1.65 -4.22
N CYS A 569 16.76 2.54 -3.36
CA CYS A 569 16.22 3.90 -3.21
C CYS A 569 17.21 4.93 -3.77
N HIS A 570 16.72 5.90 -4.53
CA HIS A 570 17.47 7.06 -4.99
C HIS A 570 16.85 8.32 -4.40
N MET A 571 17.67 9.19 -3.82
CA MET A 571 17.17 10.42 -3.20
C MET A 571 18.10 11.59 -3.40
N LEU A 572 17.52 12.79 -3.46
CA LEU A 572 18.24 14.04 -3.50
C LEU A 572 18.70 14.42 -2.08
N LYS A 573 20.01 14.38 -1.82
CA LYS A 573 20.62 14.63 -0.49
C LYS A 573 21.75 15.65 -0.53
N GLU A 574 21.96 16.32 0.59
CA GLU A 574 23.14 17.15 0.81
C GLU A 574 24.31 16.25 1.19
N VAL A 575 25.28 16.09 0.29
CA VAL A 575 26.44 15.21 0.51
C VAL A 575 27.50 15.86 1.41
N SER A 576 27.56 17.20 1.41
CA SER A 576 28.47 17.97 2.25
C SER A 576 27.69 19.09 2.92
N PRO A 577 27.97 19.41 4.21
CA PRO A 577 27.25 20.46 4.93
C PRO A 577 27.30 21.80 4.17
N GLY A 578 26.14 22.35 3.81
CA GLY A 578 26.03 23.60 3.04
C GLY A 578 26.43 23.50 1.56
N GLY A 579 26.65 22.28 1.04
CA GLY A 579 26.94 22.02 -0.37
C GLY A 579 25.68 21.85 -1.23
N PRO A 580 25.82 21.74 -2.56
CA PRO A 580 24.70 21.46 -3.44
C PRO A 580 24.15 20.05 -3.18
N LYS A 581 22.83 19.90 -3.34
CA LYS A 581 22.19 18.59 -3.29
C LYS A 581 22.60 17.75 -4.49
N LYS A 582 22.87 16.47 -4.24
CA LYS A 582 23.20 15.47 -5.26
C LYS A 582 22.30 14.25 -5.08
N TRP A 583 22.07 13.53 -6.17
CA TRP A 583 21.38 12.25 -6.12
C TRP A 583 22.29 11.20 -5.47
N VAL A 584 21.74 10.46 -4.52
CA VAL A 584 22.43 9.41 -3.77
C VAL A 584 21.62 8.13 -3.93
N ILE A 585 22.31 7.05 -4.29
CA ILE A 585 21.77 5.70 -4.34
C ILE A 585 21.99 5.03 -2.98
N PHE A 586 20.92 4.46 -2.44
CA PHE A 586 20.87 3.65 -1.23
C PHE A 586 20.52 2.22 -1.63
N ASN A 587 21.55 1.38 -1.69
CA ASN A 587 21.45 -0.03 -1.98
C ASN A 587 21.89 -0.82 -0.75
N ASP A 588 20.93 -1.05 0.16
CA ASP A 588 21.18 -1.62 1.48
C ASP A 588 22.35 -0.91 2.21
N GLU A 589 23.46 -1.61 2.40
CA GLU A 589 24.65 -1.09 3.10
C GLU A 589 25.44 -0.08 2.26
N LYS A 590 25.26 -0.09 0.93
CA LYS A 590 26.02 0.73 0.00
C LYS A 590 25.29 2.05 -0.24
N VAL A 591 25.94 3.14 0.18
CA VAL A 591 25.47 4.50 -0.07
C VAL A 591 26.51 5.24 -0.91
N ALA A 592 26.11 5.75 -2.06
CA ALA A 592 27.01 6.42 -2.99
C ALA A 592 26.31 7.54 -3.78
N VAL A 593 27.09 8.50 -4.28
CA VAL A 593 26.57 9.52 -5.20
C VAL A 593 26.21 8.84 -6.51
N SER A 594 24.95 8.97 -6.94
CA SER A 594 24.48 8.45 -8.20
C SER A 594 24.94 9.34 -9.35
N ALA A 595 25.42 8.73 -10.43
CA ALA A 595 25.92 9.45 -11.60
C ALA A 595 24.82 9.73 -12.62
N ASP A 596 23.97 8.72 -12.89
CA ASP A 596 22.83 8.79 -13.81
C ASP A 596 21.61 8.12 -13.15
N PRO A 597 20.82 8.88 -12.38
CA PRO A 597 19.67 8.32 -11.67
C PRO A 597 18.59 7.83 -12.65
N PRO A 598 18.07 6.60 -12.49
CA PRO A 598 17.10 5.98 -13.40
C PRO A 598 15.67 6.48 -13.14
N PHE A 599 15.38 7.76 -13.42
CA PHE A 599 14.08 8.40 -13.17
C PHE A 599 12.88 7.75 -13.86
N ASP A 600 13.11 6.86 -14.82
CA ASP A 600 12.09 6.22 -15.64
C ASP A 600 11.78 4.78 -15.23
N LEU A 601 12.61 4.17 -14.37
CA LEU A 601 12.49 2.78 -13.93
C LEU A 601 12.05 2.63 -12.47
N GLY A 602 11.82 3.74 -11.77
CA GLY A 602 11.27 3.72 -10.43
C GLY A 602 9.86 3.14 -10.37
N TYR A 603 9.53 2.65 -9.17
CA TYR A 603 8.26 2.04 -8.80
C TYR A 603 7.43 2.98 -7.91
N ILE A 604 8.02 3.54 -6.85
CA ILE A 604 7.36 4.50 -5.95
C ILE A 604 8.15 5.80 -5.97
N TYR A 605 7.49 6.93 -6.21
CA TYR A 605 8.11 8.25 -6.24
C TYR A 605 7.56 9.11 -5.11
N LEU A 606 8.44 9.86 -4.45
CA LEU A 606 8.11 10.83 -3.42
C LEU A 606 8.33 12.24 -3.96
N TYR A 607 7.25 12.98 -4.05
CA TYR A 607 7.20 14.37 -4.46
C TYR A 607 6.92 15.25 -3.24
N ARG A 608 7.60 16.38 -3.12
CA ARG A 608 7.36 17.37 -2.05
C ARG A 608 6.74 18.61 -2.65
N ARG A 609 5.66 19.07 -2.03
CA ARG A 609 4.94 20.28 -2.43
C ARG A 609 5.84 21.51 -2.31
N ARG A 610 5.82 22.37 -3.32
CA ARG A 610 6.51 23.66 -3.26
C ARG A 610 5.82 24.57 -2.26
N PRO A 611 6.56 25.33 -1.45
CA PRO A 611 5.95 26.35 -0.63
C PRO A 611 5.26 27.35 -1.55
N SER A 612 4.05 27.79 -1.17
CA SER A 612 3.39 28.87 -1.88
C SER A 612 4.31 30.09 -1.84
N THR A 613 4.77 30.55 -3.00
CA THR A 613 5.43 31.85 -3.10
C THR A 613 4.36 32.91 -2.84
N SER A 614 4.19 33.29 -1.58
CA SER A 614 3.48 34.51 -1.23
C SER A 614 4.31 35.67 -1.76
N ASN A 615 3.85 36.28 -2.85
CA ASN A 615 4.30 37.60 -3.28
C ASN A 615 3.67 38.68 -2.40
#